data_AF-A0A9E0F041-F1
#
_entry.id   AF-A0A9E0F041-F1
#
_cell.length_a   1.000
_cell.length_b   1.000
_cell.length_c   1.000
_cell.angle_alpha   90.00
_cell.angle_beta   90.00
_cell.angle_gamma   90.00
#
_symmetry.space_group_name_H-M   'P 1'
#
loop_
_entity.id
_entity.type
_entity.pdbx_description
1 polymer ?
#
loop_
_entity_poly.entity_id
_entity_poly.type
_entity_poly.pdbx_seq_one_letter_code
_entity_poly.pdbx_strand_id
1 'polypeptide(L)'
;MYVTAEHLRDQVIRPTLKYLGVWTETCEDFLLQAAIEAPELGLFSARSSGLGLYHITTAQHRDIWDRYLAYRPELASRVRGLASQRAFLSDPDGELQTNLGYCTAVAWLLYQRSRVSSEEPQRAAATATA
;
A
#
# COMPACT_ATOMS: atom_id res chain seq x y z
N MET A 1 -7.95 -17.66 -17.90
CA MET A 1 -8.58 -17.27 -16.63
C MET A 1 -8.33 -15.78 -16.46
N TYR A 2 -9.36 -14.95 -16.51
CA TYR A 2 -9.22 -13.50 -16.33
C TYR A 2 -9.55 -13.17 -14.88
N VAL A 3 -8.73 -12.34 -14.24
CA VAL A 3 -9.05 -11.78 -12.91
C VAL A 3 -10.00 -10.61 -13.14
N THR A 4 -11.22 -10.69 -12.61
CA THR A 4 -12.19 -9.59 -12.68
C THR A 4 -11.94 -8.59 -11.54
N ALA A 5 -12.43 -7.36 -11.72
CA ALA A 5 -12.41 -6.35 -10.66
C ALA A 5 -13.10 -6.82 -9.37
N GLU A 6 -14.25 -7.49 -9.49
CA GLU A 6 -14.95 -8.10 -8.35
C GLU A 6 -14.13 -9.18 -7.67
N HIS A 7 -13.49 -10.07 -8.45
CA HIS A 7 -12.63 -11.10 -7.88
C HIS A 7 -11.46 -10.48 -7.12
N LEU A 8 -10.80 -9.47 -7.70
CA LEU A 8 -9.71 -8.75 -7.05
C LEU A 8 -10.17 -8.07 -5.76
N ARG A 9 -11.33 -7.40 -5.79
CA ARG A 9 -11.95 -6.77 -4.62
C ARG A 9 -12.20 -7.78 -3.51
N ASP A 10 -12.89 -8.87 -3.82
CA ASP A 10 -13.39 -9.82 -2.82
C ASP A 10 -12.34 -10.81 -2.31
N GLN A 11 -11.39 -11.20 -3.16
CA GLN A 11 -10.42 -12.26 -2.83
C GLN A 11 -9.04 -11.72 -2.45
N VAL A 12 -8.72 -10.47 -2.78
CA VAL A 12 -7.40 -9.88 -2.49
C VAL A 12 -7.53 -8.63 -1.64
N ILE A 13 -8.25 -7.61 -2.11
CA ILE A 13 -8.27 -6.29 -1.46
C ILE A 13 -8.97 -6.36 -0.10
N ARG A 14 -10.23 -6.79 -0.09
CA ARG A 14 -11.05 -6.89 1.12
C ARG A 14 -10.40 -7.77 2.19
N PRO A 15 -9.93 -9.00 1.89
CA PRO A 15 -9.31 -9.85 2.90
C PRO A 15 -8.01 -9.25 3.46
N THR A 16 -7.18 -8.62 2.61
CA THR A 16 -5.94 -7.99 3.05
C THR A 16 -6.21 -6.84 4.02
N LEU A 17 -7.15 -5.94 3.69
CA LEU A 17 -7.51 -4.83 4.56
C LEU A 17 -8.13 -5.31 5.88
N LYS A 18 -8.96 -6.36 5.84
CA LYS A 18 -9.52 -6.98 7.05
C LYS A 18 -8.44 -7.60 7.93
N TYR A 19 -7.48 -8.30 7.33
CA TYR A 19 -6.33 -8.86 8.05
C TYR A 19 -5.49 -7.78 8.75
N LEU A 20 -5.28 -6.64 8.09
CA LEU A 20 -4.57 -5.51 8.69
C LEU A 20 -5.41 -4.79 9.77
N GLY A 21 -6.73 -5.00 9.80
CA GLY A 21 -7.66 -4.35 10.72
C GLY A 21 -8.04 -2.92 10.33
N VAL A 22 -7.95 -2.60 9.03
CA VAL A 22 -8.08 -1.23 8.49
C VAL A 22 -9.10 -1.14 7.36
N TRP A 23 -9.94 -2.16 7.22
CA TRP A 23 -10.96 -2.21 6.19
C TRP A 23 -11.98 -1.09 6.37
N THR A 24 -12.16 -0.31 5.31
CA THR A 24 -13.28 0.59 5.08
C THR A 24 -13.65 0.52 3.60
N GLU A 25 -14.91 0.80 3.26
CA GLU A 25 -15.38 0.84 1.88
C GLU A 25 -14.55 1.82 1.04
N THR A 26 -14.22 2.98 1.61
CA THR A 26 -13.33 3.97 0.97
C THR A 26 -11.93 3.44 0.64
N CYS A 27 -11.30 2.66 1.53
CA CYS A 27 -9.98 2.09 1.24
C CYS A 27 -10.06 0.98 0.18
N GLU A 28 -11.12 0.17 0.22
CA GLU A 28 -11.35 -0.90 -0.74
C GLU A 28 -11.57 -0.34 -2.15
N ASP A 29 -12.41 0.68 -2.29
CA ASP A 29 -12.69 1.33 -3.57
C ASP A 29 -11.46 2.04 -4.14
N PHE A 30 -10.72 2.77 -3.29
CA PHE A 30 -9.49 3.43 -3.70
C PHE A 30 -8.47 2.43 -4.26
N LEU A 31 -8.25 1.31 -3.56
CA LEU A 31 -7.31 0.30 -4.02
C LEU A 31 -7.80 -0.41 -5.28
N LEU A 32 -9.10 -0.68 -5.39
CA LEU A 32 -9.63 -1.27 -6.61
C LEU A 32 -9.42 -0.34 -7.81
N GLN A 33 -9.70 0.95 -7.63
CA GLN A 33 -9.46 1.95 -8.67
C GLN A 33 -7.97 2.05 -9.02
N ALA A 34 -7.08 2.09 -8.02
CA ALA A 34 -5.64 2.13 -8.23
C ALA A 34 -5.12 0.91 -9.01
N ALA A 35 -5.72 -0.27 -8.79
CA ALA A 35 -5.38 -1.49 -9.51
C ALA A 35 -5.92 -1.54 -10.95
N ILE A 36 -7.08 -0.92 -11.21
CA ILE A 36 -7.72 -0.90 -12.54
C ILE A 36 -7.11 0.19 -13.44
N GLU A 37 -7.00 1.40 -12.91
CA GLU A 37 -6.62 2.57 -13.69
C GLU A 37 -5.10 2.70 -13.83
N ALA A 38 -4.33 2.07 -12.93
CA ALA A 38 -2.91 2.36 -12.73
C ALA A 38 -2.62 3.87 -12.82
N PRO A 39 -3.42 4.74 -12.17
CA PRO A 39 -3.37 6.15 -12.46
C PRO A 39 -2.04 6.73 -11.96
N GLU A 40 -1.53 7.76 -12.65
CA GLU A 40 -0.48 8.65 -12.13
C GLU A 40 -1.02 9.44 -10.93
N LEU A 41 -1.36 8.75 -9.84
CA LEU A 41 -1.38 9.36 -8.53
C LEU A 41 0.03 9.89 -8.34
N GLY A 42 0.20 11.20 -8.15
CA GLY A 42 1.50 11.90 -8.07
C GLY A 42 2.48 11.46 -6.97
N LEU A 43 2.32 10.24 -6.46
CA LEU A 43 3.23 9.49 -5.62
C LEU A 43 3.68 8.16 -6.25
N PHE A 44 3.02 7.67 -7.31
CA PHE A 44 3.26 6.44 -8.06
C PHE A 44 3.73 6.83 -9.47
N SER A 45 5.05 6.84 -9.60
CA SER A 45 5.85 7.53 -10.63
C SER A 45 5.31 7.49 -12.06
N ALA A 46 5.45 8.64 -12.74
CA ALA A 46 5.22 8.90 -14.17
C ALA A 46 6.15 8.14 -15.14
N ARG A 47 6.61 6.94 -14.77
CA ARG A 47 7.48 6.11 -15.60
C ARG A 47 7.17 4.64 -15.36
N SER A 48 6.88 3.96 -16.45
CA SER A 48 6.61 2.53 -16.69
C SER A 48 7.58 1.50 -16.04
N SER A 49 7.91 1.64 -14.76
CA SER A 49 8.94 0.88 -14.04
C SER A 49 8.55 0.46 -12.62
N GLY A 50 7.28 0.63 -12.26
CA GLY A 50 6.74 0.14 -10.99
C GLY A 50 6.44 -1.36 -11.02
N LEU A 51 6.55 -2.01 -9.86
CA LEU A 51 6.37 -3.45 -9.68
C LEU A 51 4.93 -3.81 -9.31
N GLY A 52 4.45 -4.91 -9.86
CA GLY A 52 3.19 -5.53 -9.47
C GLY A 52 1.94 -4.73 -9.86
N LEU A 53 0.84 -5.08 -9.22
CA LEU A 53 -0.51 -4.58 -9.54
C LEU A 53 -0.66 -3.07 -9.41
N TYR A 54 0.03 -2.45 -8.46
CA TYR A 54 -0.09 -1.02 -8.16
C TYR A 54 1.11 -0.20 -8.64
N HIS A 55 1.96 -0.77 -9.50
CA HIS A 55 3.17 -0.12 -10.02
C HIS A 55 4.03 0.52 -8.91
N ILE A 56 4.28 -0.22 -7.83
CA ILE A 56 5.04 0.28 -6.68
C ILE A 56 6.53 0.20 -7.02
N THR A 57 7.23 1.33 -6.95
CA THR A 57 8.68 1.36 -7.19
C THR A 57 9.44 0.79 -5.99
N THR A 58 10.61 0.19 -6.26
CA THR A 58 11.56 -0.23 -5.21
C THR A 58 11.88 0.87 -4.20
N ALA A 59 11.97 2.13 -4.66
CA ALA A 59 12.23 3.27 -3.77
C ALA A 59 11.09 3.50 -2.78
N GLN A 60 9.84 3.48 -3.24
CA GLN A 60 8.66 3.59 -2.37
C GLN A 60 8.58 2.43 -1.38
N HIS A 61 8.86 1.22 -1.86
CA HIS A 61 8.80 0.02 -1.03
C HIS A 61 9.80 0.09 0.14
N ARG A 62 11.06 0.40 -0.15
CA ARG A 62 12.10 0.60 0.87
C ARG A 62 11.76 1.75 1.81
N ASP A 63 11.30 2.87 1.28
CA ASP A 63 10.93 4.03 2.07
C ASP A 63 9.78 3.76 3.05
N ILE A 64 8.80 2.93 2.67
CA ILE A 64 7.76 2.47 3.60
C ILE A 64 8.33 1.62 4.73
N TRP A 65 9.25 0.70 4.44
CA TRP A 65 9.89 -0.10 5.48
C TRP A 65 10.73 0.74 6.43
N ASP A 66 11.63 1.54 5.87
CA ASP A 66 12.64 2.27 6.63
C ASP A 66 12.08 3.47 7.38
N ARG A 67 11.09 4.18 6.80
CA ARG A 67 10.60 5.45 7.35
C ARG A 67 9.20 5.40 7.93
N TYR A 68 8.39 4.39 7.60
CA TYR A 68 7.01 4.30 8.10
C TYR A 68 6.79 3.11 9.03
N LEU A 69 7.20 1.91 8.62
CA LEU A 69 7.03 0.67 9.38
C LEU A 69 8.06 0.51 10.50
N ALA A 70 9.27 1.03 10.33
CA ALA A 70 10.31 1.04 11.38
C ALA A 70 9.80 1.64 12.71
N TYR A 71 8.87 2.60 12.65
CA TYR A 71 8.26 3.24 13.83
C TYR A 71 6.91 2.62 14.24
N ARG A 72 6.47 1.54 13.59
CA ARG A 72 5.19 0.85 13.83
C ARG A 72 5.39 -0.67 13.85
N PRO A 73 6.06 -1.23 14.86
CA PRO A 73 6.50 -2.62 14.87
C PRO A 73 5.37 -3.64 14.74
N GLU A 74 4.21 -3.38 15.36
CA GLU A 74 3.04 -4.26 15.26
C GLU A 74 2.50 -4.33 13.83
N LEU A 75 2.42 -3.18 13.14
CA LEU A 75 1.98 -3.13 11.75
C LEU A 75 3.03 -3.72 10.82
N ALA A 76 4.31 -3.46 11.08
CA ALA A 76 5.43 -4.05 10.36
C ALA A 76 5.40 -5.58 10.44
N SER A 77 5.14 -6.14 11.62
CA SER A 77 5.00 -7.57 11.84
C SER A 77 3.85 -8.17 11.04
N ARG A 78 2.66 -7.55 11.06
CA ARG A 78 1.51 -8.00 10.25
C ARG A 78 1.81 -7.97 8.76
N VAL A 79 2.37 -6.87 8.26
CA VAL A 79 2.72 -6.71 6.85
C VAL A 79 3.81 -7.71 6.44
N ARG A 80 4.83 -7.93 7.29
CA ARG A 80 5.86 -8.96 7.07
C ARG A 80 5.27 -10.36 7.03
N GLY A 81 4.25 -10.62 7.84
CA GLY A 81 3.54 -11.90 7.92
C GLY A 81 2.77 -12.26 6.64
N LEU A 82 2.44 -11.28 5.80
CA LEU A 82 1.85 -11.51 4.48
C LEU A 82 2.89 -11.96 3.44
N ALA A 83 4.14 -11.51 3.59
CA ALA A 83 5.23 -11.86 2.67
C ALA A 83 5.77 -13.27 2.93
N SER A 84 6.38 -13.88 1.93
CA SER A 84 7.01 -15.19 2.12
C SER A 84 8.13 -15.13 3.16
N GLN A 85 8.39 -16.25 3.82
CA GLN A 85 9.44 -16.31 4.83
C GLN A 85 10.84 -16.24 4.21
N ARG A 86 11.06 -16.95 3.09
CA ARG A 86 12.39 -17.12 2.48
C ARG A 86 12.65 -16.15 1.33
N ALA A 87 11.72 -16.00 0.38
CA ALA A 87 11.96 -15.19 -0.82
C ALA A 87 12.10 -13.72 -0.45
N PHE A 88 11.26 -13.21 0.46
CA PHE A 88 11.36 -11.85 0.96
C PHE A 88 12.74 -11.50 1.53
N LEU A 89 13.45 -12.42 2.16
CA LEU A 89 14.78 -12.13 2.74
C LEU A 89 15.87 -11.97 1.67
N SER A 90 15.68 -12.57 0.49
CA SER A 90 16.65 -12.51 -0.62
C SER A 90 16.27 -11.44 -1.64
N ASP A 91 14.97 -11.28 -1.89
CA ASP A 91 14.38 -10.30 -2.80
C ASP A 91 13.04 -9.79 -2.23
N PRO A 92 13.06 -8.76 -1.37
CA PRO A 92 11.85 -8.16 -0.82
C PRO A 92 10.96 -7.54 -1.90
N ASP A 93 11.56 -6.96 -2.94
CA ASP A 93 10.84 -6.25 -4.00
C ASP A 93 10.04 -7.21 -4.89
N GLY A 94 10.55 -8.44 -5.09
CA GLY A 94 9.86 -9.51 -5.82
C GLY A 94 8.48 -9.87 -5.26
N GLU A 95 8.22 -9.63 -3.98
CA GLU A 95 6.92 -9.88 -3.35
C GLU A 95 5.83 -8.93 -3.86
N LEU A 96 6.20 -7.73 -4.32
CA LEU A 96 5.26 -6.81 -4.95
C LEU A 96 4.68 -7.39 -6.24
N GLN A 97 5.43 -8.24 -6.94
CA GLN A 97 5.00 -8.85 -8.21
C GLN A 97 4.27 -10.17 -8.00
N THR A 98 4.69 -10.95 -7.01
CA THR A 98 4.28 -12.35 -6.86
C THR A 98 3.21 -12.56 -5.79
N ASN A 99 3.02 -11.59 -4.90
CA ASN A 99 2.13 -11.71 -3.76
C ASN A 99 1.14 -10.54 -3.73
N LEU A 100 -0.06 -10.78 -4.27
CA LEU A 100 -1.08 -9.73 -4.40
C LEU A 100 -1.54 -9.17 -3.05
N GLY A 101 -1.60 -9.99 -2.00
CA GLY A 101 -1.96 -9.54 -0.65
C GLY A 101 -0.88 -8.63 -0.07
N TYR A 102 0.39 -9.02 -0.19
CA TYR A 102 1.51 -8.17 0.21
C TYR A 102 1.56 -6.85 -0.59
N CYS A 103 1.47 -6.93 -1.91
CA CYS A 103 1.45 -5.77 -2.80
C CYS A 103 0.32 -4.79 -2.42
N THR A 104 -0.87 -5.32 -2.12
CA THR A 104 -2.03 -4.54 -1.65
C THR A 104 -1.78 -3.90 -0.30
N ALA A 105 -1.14 -4.60 0.64
CA ALA A 105 -0.78 -4.03 1.94
C ALA A 105 0.18 -2.84 1.79
N VAL A 106 1.19 -2.95 0.92
CA VAL A 106 2.13 -1.86 0.65
C VAL A 106 1.45 -0.67 -0.05
N ALA A 107 0.56 -0.94 -1.01
CA ALA A 107 -0.23 0.11 -1.66
C ALA A 107 -1.10 0.88 -0.64
N TRP A 108 -1.74 0.17 0.28
CA TRP A 108 -2.50 0.79 1.37
C TRP A 108 -1.62 1.63 2.28
N LEU A 109 -0.42 1.18 2.64
CA LEU A 109 0.52 1.95 3.47
C LEU A 109 0.95 3.27 2.79
N LEU A 110 1.18 3.23 1.48
CA LEU A 110 1.51 4.43 0.69
C LEU A 110 0.35 5.43 0.70
N TYR A 111 -0.88 4.94 0.52
CA TYR A 111 -2.09 5.76 0.63
C TYR A 111 -2.28 6.34 2.03
N GLN A 112 -2.10 5.54 3.08
CA GLN A 112 -2.24 5.99 4.45
C GLN A 112 -1.20 7.06 4.80
N ARG A 113 0.05 6.88 4.35
CA ARG A 113 1.12 7.85 4.59
C ARG A 113 0.87 9.18 3.87
N SER A 114 0.37 9.15 2.64
CA SER A 114 0.08 10.38 1.88
C SER A 114 -1.04 11.21 2.50
N ARG A 115 -2.06 10.54 3.07
CA ARG A 115 -3.12 11.21 3.84
C ARG A 115 -2.57 11.92 5.07
N VAL A 116 -1.75 11.24 5.88
CA VAL A 116 -1.15 11.85 7.08
C VAL A 116 -0.32 13.08 6.72
N SER A 117 0.50 13.01 5.67
CA SER A 117 1.29 14.17 5.20
C SER A 117 0.43 15.31 4.64
N SER A 118 -0.78 15.03 4.16
CA SER A 118 -1.71 16.05 3.65
C SER A 118 -2.49 16.75 4.77
N GLU A 119 -2.64 16.10 5.94
CA GLU A 119 -3.32 16.67 7.13
C GLU A 119 -2.39 17.48 8.04
N GLU A 120 -1.07 17.26 7.99
CA GLU A 120 -0.05 17.98 8.77
C GLU A 120 -0.02 19.51 8.55
N PRO A 121 -0.17 20.05 7.32
CA PRO A 121 -0.24 21.50 7.09
C PRO A 121 -1.50 22.15 7.68
N GLN A 122 -2.59 21.39 7.81
CA GLN A 122 -3.91 21.92 8.14
C GLN A 122 -4.15 22.02 9.66
N ARG A 123 -3.49 21.17 10.46
CA ARG A 123 -3.47 21.29 11.94
C ARG A 123 -2.59 22.42 12.46
N ALA A 124 -1.46 22.71 11.79
CA ALA A 124 -0.60 23.82 12.18
C ALA A 124 -1.30 25.19 11.98
N ALA A 125 -2.08 25.35 10.90
CA ALA A 125 -2.84 26.57 10.63
C ALA A 125 -4.02 26.78 11.59
N ALA A 126 -4.63 25.71 12.13
CA ALA A 126 -5.77 25.81 13.05
C ALA A 126 -5.38 26.17 14.50
N THR A 127 -4.10 26.04 14.86
CA THR A 127 -3.61 26.33 16.23
C THR A 127 -3.03 27.74 16.36
N ALA A 128 -2.93 28.50 15.27
CA ALA A 128 -2.40 29.87 15.24
C ALA A 128 -3.49 30.96 15.33
N THR A 129 -4.76 30.59 15.54
CA THR A 129 -5.90 31.53 15.60
C THR A 129 -6.65 31.47 16.94
N ALA A 130 -5.97 31.11 18.03
CA ALA A 130 -6.54 31.16 19.39
C ALA A 130 -5.76 32.14 20.27
#